data_AF-A0AAD7ZKJ5-F1
#
_entry.id   AF-A0AAD7ZKJ5-F1
#
_cell.length_a   1.000
_cell.length_b   1.000
_cell.length_c   1.000
_cell.angle_alpha   90.00
_cell.angle_beta   90.00
_cell.angle_gamma   90.00
#
_symmetry.space_group_name_H-M   'P 1'
#
loop_
_entity.id
_entity.type
_entity.pdbx_description
1 polymer ?
#
loop_
_entity_poly.entity_id
_entity_poly.type
_entity_poly.pdbx_seq_one_letter_code
_entity_poly.pdbx_strand_id
1 'polypeptide(L)' 'MGAGAGGSPLWFIIWLLILIFISFEVAGFCAFFYIFLYPVTVCIPDLSALTDFLLKGVQFPYYCAKGMMEGQSLF' A
#
# COMPACT_ATOMS: atom_id res chain seq x y z
N MET A 1 -22.87 3.68 -0.40
CA MET A 1 -23.61 4.27 0.74
C MET A 1 -22.62 5.11 1.52
N GLY A 2 -22.57 6.40 1.21
CA GLY A 2 -21.88 7.39 2.03
C GLY A 2 -22.84 7.97 3.04
N ALA A 3 -22.29 8.39 4.19
CA ALA A 3 -22.91 9.08 5.32
C ALA A 3 -23.71 8.22 6.32
N GLY A 4 -23.13 8.05 7.52
CA GLY A 4 -23.91 7.92 8.77
C GLY A 4 -23.32 6.98 9.83
N ALA A 5 -22.85 7.58 10.94
CA ALA A 5 -22.61 7.00 12.28
C ALA A 5 -21.19 6.44 12.61
N GLY A 6 -20.29 7.29 13.12
CA GLY A 6 -19.26 6.86 14.09
C GLY A 6 -17.78 6.84 13.65
N GLY A 7 -17.44 7.10 12.40
CA GLY A 7 -16.04 7.22 11.97
C GLY A 7 -15.52 8.64 12.20
N SER A 8 -14.87 8.90 13.33
CA SER A 8 -14.28 10.20 13.64
C SER A 8 -13.39 10.68 12.48
N PRO A 9 -13.42 11.95 12.03
CA PRO A 9 -12.46 12.49 11.06
C PRO A 9 -10.99 12.27 11.47
N LEU A 10 -10.76 12.03 12.77
CA LEU A 10 -9.53 11.47 13.33
C LEU A 10 -9.05 10.19 12.62
N TRP A 11 -9.93 9.25 12.28
CA TRP A 11 -9.53 8.01 11.60
C TRP A 11 -9.05 8.26 10.16
N PHE A 12 -9.70 9.20 9.46
CA PHE A 12 -9.25 9.62 8.14
C PHE A 12 -7.86 10.26 8.19
N ILE A 13 -7.63 11.14 9.18
CA ILE A 13 -6.33 11.79 9.42
C ILE A 13 -5.24 10.77 9.77
N ILE A 14 -5.53 9.76 10.59
CA ILE A 14 -4.54 8.74 10.96
C ILE A 14 -4.20 7.85 9.76
N TRP A 15 -5.19 7.42 8.97
CA TRP A 15 -4.91 6.70 7.71
C TRP A 15 -4.08 7.56 6.73
N LEU A 16 -4.31 8.87 6.67
CA LEU A 16 -3.55 9.80 5.83
C LEU A 16 -2.10 9.96 6.33
N LEU A 17 -1.89 10.08 7.64
CA LEU A 17 -0.56 10.08 8.25
C LEU A 17 0.21 8.78 7.96
N ILE A 18 -0.46 7.62 8.07
CA ILE A 18 0.14 6.32 7.74
C ILE A 18 0.46 6.23 6.23
N LEU A 19 -0.40 6.79 5.38
CA LEU A 19 -0.16 6.83 3.94
C LEU A 19 1.10 7.65 3.61
N ILE A 20 1.22 8.86 4.14
CA ILE A 20 2.33 9.77 3.84
C ILE A 20 3.65 9.34 4.50
N PHE A 21 3.65 9.02 5.79
CA PHE A 21 4.91 8.77 6.51
C PHE A 21 5.43 7.34 6.34
N ILE A 22 4.54 6.36 6.20
CA ILE A 22 4.92 4.94 6.18
C ILE A 22 4.74 4.36 4.77
N SER A 23 3.55 4.51 4.19
CA SER A 23 3.27 3.86 2.90
C SER A 23 4.10 4.41 1.77
N PHE A 24 4.37 5.72 1.78
CA PHE A 24 5.16 6.37 0.74
C PHE A 24 6.60 5.87 0.72
N GLU A 25 7.22 5.73 1.91
CA GLU A 25 8.61 5.27 2.03
C GLU A 25 8.74 3.78 1.69
N VAL A 26 7.81 2.95 2.20
CA VAL A 26 7.78 1.52 1.90
C VAL A 26 7.51 1.28 0.42
N ALA A 27 6.56 1.99 -0.18
CA ALA A 27 6.26 1.86 -1.61
C ALA A 27 7.43 2.37 -2.47
N GLY A 28 8.11 3.44 -2.07
CA GLY A 28 9.30 3.95 -2.76
C GLY A 28 10.43 2.92 -2.76
N PHE A 29 10.73 2.34 -1.58
CA PHE A 29 11.74 1.29 -1.47
C PHE A 29 11.34 0.05 -2.27
N CYS A 30 10.11 -0.45 -2.11
CA CYS A 30 9.62 -1.61 -2.87
C CYS A 30 9.61 -1.36 -4.39
N ALA A 31 9.27 -0.17 -4.87
CA ALA A 31 9.28 0.16 -6.29
C ALA A 31 10.70 0.15 -6.87
N PHE A 32 11.69 0.65 -6.11
CA PHE A 32 13.08 0.65 -6.53
C PHE A 32 13.61 -0.77 -6.76
N PHE A 33 13.41 -1.69 -5.81
CA PHE A 33 13.82 -3.08 -5.98
C PHE A 33 13.00 -3.80 -7.05
N TYR A 34 11.72 -3.46 -7.21
CA TYR A 34 10.85 -4.09 -8.20
C TYR A 34 11.36 -3.83 -9.61
N ILE A 35 11.70 -2.58 -9.93
CA ILE A 35 12.22 -2.19 -11.25
C ILE A 35 13.52 -2.92 -11.58
N PHE A 36 14.41 -3.13 -10.60
CA PHE A 36 15.66 -3.87 -10.80
C PHE A 36 15.45 -5.38 -10.97
N LEU A 37 14.53 -5.97 -10.21
CA LEU A 37 14.28 -7.42 -10.21
C LEU A 37 13.36 -7.87 -11.34
N TYR A 38 12.47 -6.99 -11.82
CA TYR A 38 11.50 -7.30 -12.89
C TYR A 38 12.13 -7.89 -14.16
N PRO A 39 13.21 -7.33 -14.75
CA PRO A 39 13.86 -7.96 -15.91
C PRO A 39 14.56 -9.29 -15.58
N VAL A 40 14.97 -9.52 -14.32
CA VAL A 40 15.57 -10.79 -13.89
C VAL A 40 14.51 -11.91 -13.81
N THR A 41 13.26 -11.55 -13.50
CA THR A 41 12.15 -12.53 -13.43
C THR A 41 11.84 -13.20 -14.77
N VAL A 42 12.17 -12.54 -15.88
CA VAL A 42 11.98 -13.08 -17.23
C VAL A 42 12.93 -14.26 -17.49
N CYS A 43 14.09 -14.27 -16.83
CA CYS A 43 15.09 -15.33 -16.93
C CYS A 43 14.93 -16.40 -15.82
N ILE A 44 14.37 -16.04 -14.66
CA ILE A 44 14.21 -16.92 -13.49
C ILE A 44 12.77 -16.83 -12.98
N PRO A 45 11.89 -17.80 -13.33
CA PRO A 45 10.48 -17.76 -12.93
C PRO A 45 10.26 -17.89 -11.41
N ASP A 46 11.21 -18.47 -10.65
CA ASP A 46 11.13 -18.56 -9.19
C ASP A 46 11.21 -17.18 -8.48
N LEU A 47 11.71 -16.14 -9.16
CA LEU A 47 11.74 -14.78 -8.61
C LEU A 47 10.38 -14.07 -8.67
N SER A 48 9.37 -14.69 -9.29
CA SER A 48 7.99 -14.18 -9.34
C SER A 48 7.43 -13.92 -7.94
N ALA A 49 7.66 -14.82 -6.98
CA ALA A 49 7.20 -14.64 -5.60
C ALA A 49 7.76 -13.36 -4.94
N LEU A 50 9.01 -13.01 -5.26
CA LEU A 50 9.67 -11.83 -4.72
C LEU A 50 9.11 -10.56 -5.36
N THR A 51 8.94 -10.55 -6.68
CA THR A 51 8.32 -9.42 -7.38
C THR A 51 6.85 -9.21 -7.02
N ASP A 52 6.07 -10.27 -6.80
CA ASP A 52 4.69 -10.18 -6.30
C ASP A 52 4.63 -9.58 -4.89
N PHE A 53 5.58 -9.94 -4.01
CA PHE A 53 5.68 -9.34 -2.69
C PHE A 53 6.01 -7.84 -2.77
N LEU A 54 6.96 -7.47 -3.61
CA LEU A 54 7.31 -6.07 -3.81
C LEU A 54 6.14 -5.28 -4.44
N LEU A 55 5.42 -5.89 -5.37
CA LEU A 55 4.26 -5.28 -6.02
C LEU A 55 3.12 -5.05 -5.02
N LYS A 56 2.89 -5.98 -4.08
CA LYS A 56 2.00 -5.76 -2.93
C LYS A 56 2.48 -4.58 -2.05
N GLY A 57 3.78 -4.46 -1.82
CA GLY A 57 4.37 -3.33 -1.11
C GLY A 57 4.13 -1.99 -1.82
N VAL A 58 4.29 -1.94 -3.14
CA VAL A 58 4.00 -0.75 -3.95
C VAL A 58 2.52 -0.39 -3.96
N GLN A 59 1.63 -1.38 -3.85
CA GLN A 59 0.18 -1.17 -3.76
C GLN A 59 -0.31 -0.85 -2.34
N PHE A 60 0.55 -0.89 -1.34
CA PHE A 60 0.20 -0.57 0.04
C PHE A 60 -0.42 0.83 0.23
N PRO A 61 0.07 1.91 -0.41
CA PRO A 61 -0.56 3.24 -0.32
C PRO A 61 -1.99 3.24 -0.86
N TYR A 62 -2.25 2.45 -1.90
CA TYR A 62 -3.60 2.29 -2.44
C TYR A 62 -4.52 1.59 -1.45
N TYR A 63 -4.02 0.56 -0.76
CA TYR A 63 -4.77 -0.11 0.31
C TYR A 63 -5.09 0.85 1.46
N CYS A 64 -4.13 1.69 1.87
CA CYS A 64 -4.34 2.73 2.86
C CYS A 64 -5.35 3.79 2.40
N ALA A 65 -5.27 4.25 1.15
CA ALA A 65 -6.24 5.17 0.57
C ALA A 65 -7.65 4.57 0.52
N LYS A 66 -7.76 3.28 0.20
CA LYS A 66 -9.04 2.58 0.17
C LYS A 66 -9.65 2.47 1.58
N GLY A 67 -8.88 2.08 2.59
CA GLY A 67 -9.33 2.05 3.99
C GLY A 67 -9.76 3.42 4.50
N MET A 68 -9.10 4.48 4.03
CA MET A 68 -9.47 5.88 4.30
C MET A 68 -10.84 6.25 3.71
N MET A 69 -11.10 5.84 2.45
CA MET A 69 -12.35 6.13 1.74
C MET A 69 -13.53 5.26 2.19
N GLU A 70 -13.27 4.02 2.60
CA GLU A 70 -14.28 3.13 3.18
C GLU A 70 -14.59 3.46 4.65
N GLY A 71 -13.82 4.35 5.27
CA GLY A 71 -14.00 4.74 6.67
C GLY A 71 -13.78 3.58 7.64
N GLN A 72 -12.94 2.61 7.27
CA GLN A 72 -12.67 1.45 8.12
C GLN A 72 -12.03 1.89 9.43
N SER A 73 -12.67 1.53 10.54
CA SER A 73 -12.05 1.62 11.86
C SER A 73 -10.88 0.65 11.92
N LEU A 74 -9.74 1.12 12.43
CA LEU A 74 -8.54 0.31 12.61
C LEU A 74 -8.70 -0.74 13.74
N PHE A 75 -9.86 -0.73 14.43
CA PHE A 75 -10.31 -1.61 15.50
C PHE A 75 -11.76 -2.02 15.29
#